data_AF-A0A842XZ40-F1
#
_entry.id   AF-A0A842XZ40-F1
#
_cell.length_a   1.000
_cell.length_b   1.000
_cell.length_c   1.000
_cell.angle_alpha   90.00
_cell.angle_beta   90.00
_cell.angle_gamma   90.00
#
_symmetry.space_group_name_H-M   'P 1'
#
loop_
_entity.id
_entity.type
_entity.pdbx_description
1 polymer ?
#
loop_
_entity_poly.entity_id
_entity_poly.type
_entity_poly.pdbx_seq_one_letter_code
_entity_poly.pdbx_strand_id
1 'polypeptide(L)'
;MAENEDFHELMRLAVCSELRKNIMVYLNDGEKSLKEMREEMNVSSTTAIHALKDLEKSNLTFQDQDKKYALTNIGKIMALKLVDFSDASLVLKKHEKFWLEHDMSGIPVHLMRKIGWLEDSVLFTDTEIDIFKVHSNFINLLKDAKEIKGVSPIFVPEFASLFEELVITKNINVSLIIKKDVLDKISSEIKQKILDINNNPGLNLYVIEDDIKIAFTVTDYFMSLGFFRQDGVYDYSNDLINYNEKGIAWGNELFEYYRRAAKII
;
A
#
# COMPACT_ATOMS: atom_id res chain seq x y z
N MET A 1 -12.12 -31.27 -19.25
CA MET A 1 -12.99 -31.67 -18.12
C MET A 1 -12.16 -32.02 -16.90
N ALA A 2 -11.22 -32.99 -16.98
CA ALA A 2 -10.32 -33.34 -15.87
C ALA A 2 -9.49 -32.14 -15.33
N GLU A 3 -8.88 -31.32 -16.18
CA GLU A 3 -8.15 -30.12 -15.74
C GLU A 3 -9.01 -29.10 -14.97
N ASN A 4 -10.31 -29.05 -15.25
CA ASN A 4 -11.24 -28.14 -14.57
C ASN A 4 -11.68 -28.71 -13.21
N GLU A 5 -11.79 -30.05 -13.10
CA GLU A 5 -12.04 -30.74 -11.83
C GLU A 5 -10.85 -30.60 -10.87
N ASP A 6 -9.61 -30.77 -11.36
CA ASP A 6 -8.39 -30.58 -10.58
C ASP A 6 -8.26 -29.13 -10.07
N PHE A 7 -8.62 -28.13 -10.90
CA PHE A 7 -8.65 -26.73 -10.49
C PHE A 7 -9.67 -26.46 -9.36
N HIS A 8 -10.90 -26.96 -9.49
CA HIS A 8 -11.94 -26.78 -8.49
C HIS A 8 -11.59 -27.46 -7.16
N GLU A 9 -10.96 -28.64 -7.22
CA GLU A 9 -10.44 -29.34 -6.05
C GLU A 9 -9.37 -28.50 -5.35
N LEU A 10 -8.36 -28.02 -6.08
CA LEU A 10 -7.28 -27.20 -5.53
C LEU A 10 -7.80 -25.92 -4.85
N MET A 11 -8.76 -25.23 -5.47
CA MET A 11 -9.43 -24.07 -4.87
C MET A 11 -10.19 -24.43 -3.59
N ARG A 12 -10.98 -25.52 -3.61
CA ARG A 12 -11.71 -26.01 -2.42
C ARG A 12 -10.74 -26.36 -1.27
N LEU A 13 -9.59 -26.92 -1.60
CA LEU A 13 -8.60 -27.35 -0.62
C LEU A 13 -7.84 -26.17 0.00
N ALA A 14 -7.23 -25.33 -0.82
CA ALA A 14 -6.35 -24.26 -0.36
C ALA A 14 -7.09 -23.00 0.10
N VAL A 15 -8.23 -22.67 -0.51
CA VAL A 15 -8.92 -21.38 -0.29
C VAL A 15 -10.11 -21.52 0.63
N CYS A 16 -10.93 -22.56 0.46
CA CYS A 16 -12.23 -22.65 1.15
C CYS A 16 -12.18 -23.26 2.56
N SER A 17 -11.10 -23.94 2.94
CA SER A 17 -10.95 -24.50 4.29
C SER A 17 -10.01 -23.64 5.11
N GLU A 18 -10.55 -23.07 6.19
CA GLU A 18 -9.79 -22.23 7.12
C GLU A 18 -8.58 -22.98 7.69
N LEU A 19 -8.77 -24.22 8.18
CA LEU A 19 -7.67 -25.02 8.73
C LEU A 19 -6.56 -25.26 7.70
N ARG A 20 -6.90 -25.69 6.48
CA ARG A 20 -5.89 -25.96 5.43
C ARG A 20 -5.18 -24.70 4.99
N LYS A 21 -5.90 -23.59 4.83
CA LYS A 21 -5.33 -22.27 4.54
C LYS A 21 -4.33 -21.88 5.63
N ASN A 22 -4.73 -21.99 6.90
CA ASN A 22 -3.87 -21.65 8.04
C ASN A 22 -2.63 -22.55 8.08
N ILE A 23 -2.76 -23.85 7.80
CA ILE A 23 -1.61 -24.76 7.66
C ILE A 23 -0.67 -24.28 6.57
N MET A 24 -1.18 -23.95 5.38
CA MET A 24 -0.33 -23.49 4.28
C MET A 24 0.40 -22.19 4.62
N VAL A 25 -0.29 -21.24 5.26
CA VAL A 25 0.33 -19.98 5.70
C VAL A 25 1.39 -20.24 6.78
N TYR A 26 1.11 -21.08 7.77
CA TYR A 26 2.06 -21.37 8.85
C TYR A 26 3.32 -22.12 8.37
N LEU A 27 3.18 -22.99 7.38
CA LEU A 27 4.30 -23.67 6.74
C LEU A 27 5.09 -22.76 5.78
N ASN A 28 4.60 -21.56 5.45
CA ASN A 28 5.34 -20.58 4.65
C ASN A 28 6.56 -20.03 5.42
N ASP A 29 6.50 -20.05 6.76
CA ASP A 29 7.59 -19.63 7.65
C ASP A 29 8.63 -20.73 7.90
N GLY A 30 8.45 -21.91 7.28
CA GLY A 30 9.37 -23.05 7.37
C GLY A 30 8.67 -24.36 7.73
N GLU A 31 9.45 -25.43 7.75
CA GLU A 31 8.98 -26.77 8.14
C GLU A 31 8.51 -26.82 9.60
N LYS A 32 7.43 -27.57 9.86
CA LYS A 32 6.81 -27.68 11.19
C LYS A 32 6.47 -29.13 11.54
N SER A 33 6.60 -29.49 12.81
CA SER A 33 6.11 -30.76 13.33
C SER A 33 4.58 -30.75 13.49
N LEU A 34 3.99 -31.95 13.58
CA LEU A 34 2.57 -32.09 13.89
C LEU A 34 2.18 -31.44 15.23
N LYS A 35 3.10 -31.47 16.21
CA LYS A 35 2.88 -30.87 17.53
C LYS A 35 2.73 -29.36 17.41
N GLU A 36 3.67 -28.69 16.74
CA GLU A 36 3.64 -27.24 16.52
C GLU A 36 2.36 -26.81 15.81
N MET A 37 1.96 -27.49 14.73
CA MET A 37 0.72 -27.15 14.01
C MET A 37 -0.55 -27.31 14.86
N ARG A 38 -0.61 -28.34 15.70
CA ARG A 38 -1.75 -28.54 16.61
C ARG A 38 -1.85 -27.46 17.66
N GLU A 39 -0.71 -27.07 18.23
CA GLU A 39 -0.62 -26.06 19.27
C GLU A 39 -0.99 -24.69 18.71
N GLU A 40 -0.45 -24.32 17.55
CA GLU A 40 -0.75 -23.06 16.86
C GLU A 40 -2.24 -22.95 16.48
N MET A 41 -2.83 -24.03 15.94
CA MET A 41 -4.21 -23.98 15.42
C MET A 41 -5.26 -24.47 16.40
N ASN A 42 -4.86 -24.90 17.59
CA ASN A 42 -5.73 -25.47 18.62
C ASN A 42 -6.64 -26.60 18.10
N VAL A 43 -6.06 -27.59 17.39
CA VAL A 43 -6.79 -28.73 16.81
C VAL A 43 -6.25 -30.08 17.28
N SER A 44 -7.08 -31.14 17.14
CA SER A 44 -6.66 -32.52 17.45
C SER A 44 -5.63 -33.06 16.43
N SER A 45 -4.84 -34.06 16.82
CA SER A 45 -3.94 -34.78 15.87
C SER A 45 -4.69 -35.33 14.68
N THR A 46 -5.85 -35.95 14.91
CA THR A 46 -6.63 -36.58 13.84
C THR A 46 -7.08 -35.54 12.82
N THR A 47 -7.55 -34.38 13.29
CA THR A 47 -7.99 -33.28 12.44
C THR A 47 -6.83 -32.70 11.63
N ALA A 48 -5.69 -32.42 12.28
CA ALA A 48 -4.50 -31.90 11.60
C ALA A 48 -3.94 -32.88 10.57
N ILE A 49 -3.84 -34.17 10.91
CA ILE A 49 -3.36 -35.22 10.00
C ILE A 49 -4.29 -35.35 8.79
N HIS A 50 -5.62 -35.27 8.98
CA HIS A 50 -6.55 -35.32 7.86
C HIS A 50 -6.34 -34.14 6.91
N ALA A 51 -6.21 -32.93 7.45
CA ALA A 51 -5.97 -31.73 6.65
C ALA A 51 -4.64 -31.80 5.88
N LEU A 52 -3.57 -32.25 6.53
CA LEU A 52 -2.25 -32.43 5.91
C LEU A 52 -2.27 -33.49 4.81
N LYS A 53 -2.95 -34.62 5.03
CA LYS A 53 -3.11 -35.67 4.01
C LYS A 53 -3.87 -35.16 2.79
N ASP A 54 -4.88 -34.32 2.95
CA ASP A 54 -5.60 -33.73 1.82
C ASP A 54 -4.72 -32.76 1.02
N LEU A 55 -3.92 -31.94 1.72
CA LEU A 55 -2.93 -31.05 1.10
C LEU A 55 -1.82 -31.83 0.37
N GLU A 56 -1.36 -32.93 0.96
CA GLU A 56 -0.33 -33.81 0.39
C GLU A 56 -0.83 -34.55 -0.86
N LYS A 57 -2.05 -35.08 -0.84
CA LYS A 57 -2.69 -35.68 -2.04
C LYS A 57 -2.76 -34.72 -3.23
N SER A 58 -2.80 -33.42 -2.95
CA SER A 58 -2.84 -32.36 -3.97
C SER A 58 -1.47 -31.73 -4.25
N ASN A 59 -0.39 -32.36 -3.78
CA ASN A 59 0.99 -31.91 -3.95
C ASN A 59 1.27 -30.50 -3.40
N LEU A 60 0.52 -30.05 -2.37
CA LEU A 60 0.74 -28.75 -1.72
C LEU A 60 1.72 -28.85 -0.55
N THR A 61 1.65 -29.95 0.18
CA THR A 61 2.56 -30.24 1.30
C THR A 61 3.24 -31.59 1.09
N PHE A 62 4.33 -31.83 1.80
CA PHE A 62 4.93 -33.15 1.94
C PHE A 62 5.46 -33.32 3.37
N GLN A 63 5.69 -34.57 3.76
CA GLN A 63 6.39 -34.89 5.00
C GLN A 63 7.84 -35.31 4.68
N ASP A 64 8.80 -34.74 5.40
CA ASP A 64 10.21 -35.07 5.26
C ASP A 64 10.61 -36.33 6.06
N GLN A 65 11.90 -36.67 6.02
CA GLN A 65 12.45 -37.84 6.71
C GLN A 65 12.41 -37.71 8.24
N ASP A 66 12.42 -36.48 8.76
CA ASP A 66 12.37 -36.14 10.18
C ASP A 66 10.93 -36.01 10.71
N LYS A 67 9.94 -36.40 9.88
CA LYS A 67 8.50 -36.34 10.19
C LYS A 67 7.96 -34.92 10.35
N LYS A 68 8.66 -33.91 9.81
CA LYS A 68 8.15 -32.55 9.71
C LYS A 68 7.44 -32.35 8.37
N TYR A 69 6.51 -31.40 8.35
CA TYR A 69 5.75 -31.05 7.18
C TYR A 69 6.30 -29.76 6.59
N ALA A 70 6.32 -29.68 5.26
CA ALA A 70 6.77 -28.51 4.53
C ALA A 70 5.90 -28.30 3.28
N LEU A 71 5.94 -27.08 2.72
CA LEU A 71 5.32 -26.77 1.44
C LEU A 71 6.17 -27.30 0.29
N THR A 72 5.52 -27.87 -0.72
CA THR A 72 6.15 -28.06 -2.03
C THR A 72 6.36 -26.70 -2.71
N ASN A 73 7.02 -26.67 -3.87
CA ASN A 73 7.10 -25.43 -4.67
C ASN A 73 5.71 -24.90 -5.07
N ILE A 74 4.76 -25.79 -5.38
CA ILE A 74 3.38 -25.42 -5.71
C ILE A 74 2.70 -24.84 -4.46
N GLY A 75 2.80 -25.55 -3.33
CA GLY A 75 2.23 -25.10 -2.05
C GLY A 75 2.79 -23.76 -1.59
N LYS A 76 4.09 -23.51 -1.81
CA LYS A 76 4.75 -22.25 -1.46
C LYS A 76 4.21 -21.08 -2.28
N ILE A 77 4.12 -21.22 -3.60
CA ILE A 77 3.55 -20.17 -4.46
C ILE A 77 2.09 -19.90 -4.11
N MET A 78 1.32 -20.96 -3.83
CA MET A 78 -0.08 -20.82 -3.40
C MET A 78 -0.21 -20.15 -2.04
N ALA A 79 0.60 -20.53 -1.05
CA ALA A 79 0.60 -19.91 0.27
C ALA A 79 0.90 -18.41 0.19
N LEU A 80 1.90 -18.01 -0.62
CA LEU A 80 2.18 -16.60 -0.88
C LEU A 80 0.97 -15.87 -1.47
N LYS A 81 0.23 -16.50 -2.40
CA LYS A 81 -0.98 -15.89 -2.97
C LYS A 81 -2.16 -15.83 -1.99
N LEU A 82 -2.24 -16.78 -1.05
CA LEU A 82 -3.22 -16.75 0.02
C LEU A 82 -2.93 -15.62 1.02
N VAL A 83 -1.65 -15.39 1.34
CA VAL A 83 -1.21 -14.25 2.16
C VAL A 83 -1.53 -12.94 1.42
N ASP A 84 -1.06 -12.78 0.18
CA ASP A 84 -1.34 -11.58 -0.64
C ASP A 84 -2.86 -11.24 -0.68
N PHE A 85 -3.71 -12.25 -0.84
CA PHE A 85 -5.17 -12.08 -0.87
C PHE A 85 -5.76 -11.74 0.51
N SER A 86 -5.21 -12.32 1.58
CA SER A 86 -5.65 -12.06 2.96
C SER A 86 -5.32 -10.62 3.36
N ASP A 87 -4.10 -10.15 3.09
CA ASP A 87 -3.64 -8.78 3.36
C ASP A 87 -4.49 -7.77 2.58
N ALA A 88 -4.78 -8.06 1.30
CA ALA A 88 -5.67 -7.26 0.47
C ALA A 88 -7.10 -7.20 1.03
N SER A 89 -7.63 -8.34 1.48
CA SER A 89 -8.96 -8.40 2.09
C SER A 89 -9.02 -7.61 3.40
N LEU A 90 -7.93 -7.66 4.20
CA LEU A 90 -7.83 -6.96 5.46
C LEU A 90 -7.87 -5.43 5.27
N VAL A 91 -7.03 -4.87 4.38
CA VAL A 91 -7.03 -3.42 4.14
C VAL A 91 -8.36 -2.93 3.54
N LEU A 92 -8.93 -3.70 2.60
CA LEU A 92 -10.18 -3.33 1.95
C LEU A 92 -11.37 -3.37 2.93
N LYS A 93 -11.37 -4.31 3.88
CA LYS A 93 -12.43 -4.37 4.90
C LYS A 93 -12.23 -3.39 6.05
N LYS A 94 -10.99 -3.16 6.48
CA LYS A 94 -10.66 -2.20 7.55
C LYS A 94 -11.14 -0.79 7.22
N HIS A 95 -11.01 -0.39 5.95
CA HIS A 95 -11.35 0.96 5.46
C HIS A 95 -12.40 0.93 4.34
N GLU A 96 -13.37 0.00 4.40
CA GLU A 96 -14.33 -0.28 3.30
C GLU A 96 -15.05 0.96 2.78
N LYS A 97 -15.56 1.80 3.68
CA LYS A 97 -16.26 3.04 3.31
C LYS A 97 -15.37 3.98 2.51
N PHE A 98 -14.13 4.17 2.95
CA PHE A 98 -13.14 5.00 2.25
C PHE A 98 -12.91 4.48 0.84
N TRP A 99 -12.68 3.18 0.65
CA TRP A 99 -12.45 2.63 -0.68
C TRP A 99 -13.66 2.72 -1.62
N LEU A 100 -14.88 2.64 -1.09
CA LEU A 100 -16.11 2.72 -1.89
C LEU A 100 -16.49 4.15 -2.30
N GLU A 101 -16.18 5.13 -1.46
CA GLU A 101 -16.58 6.53 -1.68
C GLU A 101 -15.58 7.32 -2.55
N HIS A 102 -14.36 6.78 -2.73
CA HIS A 102 -13.27 7.44 -3.44
C HIS A 102 -13.04 6.89 -4.87
N ASP A 103 -12.52 7.77 -5.73
CA ASP A 103 -12.08 7.43 -7.08
C ASP A 103 -10.67 6.82 -7.05
N MET A 104 -10.62 5.53 -7.34
CA MET A 104 -9.38 4.73 -7.33
C MET A 104 -8.65 4.73 -8.68
N SER A 105 -9.14 5.46 -9.69
CA SER A 105 -8.52 5.51 -11.03
C SER A 105 -7.11 6.07 -11.04
N GLY A 106 -6.72 6.82 -10.01
CA GLY A 106 -5.36 7.29 -9.78
C GLY A 106 -4.35 6.21 -9.38
N ILE A 107 -4.77 4.95 -9.21
CA ILE A 107 -3.86 3.83 -8.91
C ILE A 107 -3.72 2.93 -10.14
N PRO A 108 -2.50 2.71 -10.67
CA PRO A 108 -2.33 1.81 -11.80
C PRO A 108 -2.59 0.34 -11.40
N VAL A 109 -3.09 -0.46 -12.34
CA VAL A 109 -3.51 -1.87 -12.10
C VAL A 109 -2.43 -2.73 -11.43
N HIS A 110 -1.15 -2.52 -11.75
CA HIS A 110 -0.06 -3.30 -11.14
C HIS A 110 0.11 -3.00 -9.64
N LEU A 111 -0.24 -1.81 -9.18
CA LEU A 111 -0.25 -1.44 -7.76
C LEU A 111 -1.55 -1.83 -7.07
N MET A 112 -2.69 -1.82 -7.78
CA MET A 112 -3.93 -2.42 -7.26
C MET A 112 -3.74 -3.91 -6.93
N ARG A 113 -2.96 -4.65 -7.73
CA ARG A 113 -2.58 -6.05 -7.43
C ARG A 113 -1.73 -6.20 -6.17
N LYS A 114 -1.11 -5.13 -5.69
CA LYS A 114 -0.29 -5.08 -4.47
C LYS A 114 -0.98 -4.36 -3.32
N ILE A 115 -2.30 -4.14 -3.38
CA ILE A 115 -3.01 -3.33 -2.37
C ILE A 115 -2.85 -3.87 -0.95
N GLY A 116 -2.64 -5.18 -0.79
CA GLY A 116 -2.34 -5.79 0.52
C GLY A 116 -1.08 -5.24 1.20
N TRP A 117 -0.15 -4.60 0.48
CA TRP A 117 1.00 -3.92 1.08
C TRP A 117 0.60 -2.74 1.99
N LEU A 118 -0.66 -2.32 1.91
CA LEU A 118 -1.28 -1.27 2.73
C LEU A 118 -2.06 -1.84 3.94
N GLU A 119 -1.89 -3.10 4.30
CA GLU A 119 -2.63 -3.76 5.41
C GLU A 119 -2.62 -2.99 6.74
N ASP A 120 -1.46 -2.46 7.11
CA ASP A 120 -1.27 -1.72 8.36
C ASP A 120 -1.66 -0.25 8.29
N SER A 121 -2.25 0.18 7.16
CA SER A 121 -2.65 1.57 7.01
C SER A 121 -3.68 1.99 8.06
N VAL A 122 -3.56 3.22 8.51
CA VAL A 122 -4.48 3.89 9.43
C VAL A 122 -5.21 4.97 8.66
N LEU A 123 -6.52 4.98 8.74
CA LEU A 123 -7.34 6.07 8.21
C LEU A 123 -7.37 7.18 9.26
N PHE A 124 -6.84 8.33 8.90
CA PHE A 124 -6.87 9.52 9.72
C PHE A 124 -7.95 10.46 9.18
N THR A 125 -8.92 10.78 10.03
CA THR A 125 -10.11 11.55 9.65
C THR A 125 -10.26 12.78 10.55
N ASP A 126 -10.78 13.85 9.96
CA ASP A 126 -11.24 15.02 10.68
C ASP A 126 -12.35 14.68 11.68
N THR A 127 -12.65 15.62 12.56
CA THR A 127 -13.79 15.50 13.48
C THR A 127 -14.72 16.70 13.32
N GLU A 128 -15.94 16.61 13.85
CA GLU A 128 -16.91 17.70 13.78
C GLU A 128 -16.39 19.03 14.38
N ILE A 129 -15.47 18.95 15.35
CA ILE A 129 -14.90 20.11 16.04
C ILE A 129 -13.49 20.47 15.56
N ASP A 130 -12.81 19.55 14.86
CA ASP A 130 -11.45 19.72 14.36
C ASP A 130 -11.41 19.33 12.88
N ILE A 131 -11.83 20.28 12.05
CA ILE A 131 -12.03 20.15 10.60
C ILE A 131 -10.75 20.40 9.77
N PHE A 132 -9.61 20.59 10.44
CA PHE A 132 -8.29 20.74 9.82
C PHE A 132 -7.28 19.76 10.43
N LYS A 133 -7.78 18.73 11.12
CA LYS A 133 -6.97 17.77 11.86
C LYS A 133 -6.06 16.99 10.91
N VAL A 134 -6.63 16.49 9.81
CA VAL A 134 -5.91 15.73 8.78
C VAL A 134 -4.78 16.55 8.20
N HIS A 135 -5.10 17.76 7.76
CA HIS A 135 -4.14 18.70 7.20
C HIS A 135 -3.00 19.04 8.17
N SER A 136 -3.35 19.35 9.42
CA SER A 136 -2.37 19.67 10.47
C SER A 136 -1.46 18.48 10.80
N ASN A 137 -2.02 17.27 10.84
CA ASN A 137 -1.28 16.04 11.04
C ASN A 137 -0.30 15.78 9.89
N PHE A 138 -0.75 15.94 8.64
CA PHE A 138 0.09 15.80 7.47
C PHE A 138 1.31 16.76 7.51
N ILE A 139 1.07 18.06 7.78
CA ILE A 139 2.16 19.04 7.92
C ILE A 139 3.13 18.65 9.05
N ASN A 140 2.61 18.16 10.17
CA ASN A 140 3.46 17.75 11.28
C ASN A 140 4.33 16.54 10.94
N LEU A 141 3.80 15.55 10.22
CA LEU A 141 4.60 14.40 9.75
C LEU A 141 5.73 14.84 8.82
N LEU A 142 5.47 15.76 7.88
CA LEU A 142 6.53 16.22 6.95
C LEU A 142 7.74 16.87 7.65
N LYS A 143 7.58 17.37 8.87
CA LYS A 143 8.67 18.03 9.61
C LYS A 143 9.81 17.07 9.99
N ASP A 144 9.51 15.79 10.15
CA ASP A 144 10.47 14.77 10.61
C ASP A 144 11.04 13.94 9.45
N ALA A 145 10.60 14.18 8.22
CA ALA A 145 11.04 13.49 7.02
C ALA A 145 12.47 13.88 6.61
N LYS A 146 13.21 12.93 6.04
CA LYS A 146 14.56 13.15 5.48
C LYS A 146 14.57 13.14 3.95
N GLU A 147 13.54 12.56 3.35
CA GLU A 147 13.26 12.61 1.93
C GLU A 147 11.74 12.73 1.75
N ILE A 148 11.30 13.51 0.77
CA ILE A 148 9.90 13.65 0.42
C ILE A 148 9.73 13.46 -1.08
N LYS A 149 8.82 12.59 -1.46
CA LYS A 149 8.35 12.43 -2.85
C LYS A 149 6.83 12.54 -2.85
N GLY A 150 6.27 13.39 -3.71
CA GLY A 150 4.82 13.62 -3.70
C GLY A 150 4.23 13.96 -5.04
N VAL A 151 2.93 13.72 -5.17
CA VAL A 151 2.11 14.13 -6.31
C VAL A 151 0.98 15.01 -5.79
N SER A 152 0.90 16.24 -6.30
CA SER A 152 -0.08 17.23 -5.87
C SER A 152 -1.05 17.58 -7.02
N PRO A 153 -2.23 16.96 -7.06
CA PRO A 153 -3.32 17.35 -7.97
C PRO A 153 -4.12 18.55 -7.48
N ILE A 154 -3.85 19.02 -6.27
CA ILE A 154 -4.53 20.14 -5.60
C ILE A 154 -3.58 21.32 -5.35
N PHE A 155 -4.15 22.51 -5.21
CA PHE A 155 -3.43 23.72 -4.81
C PHE A 155 -3.73 24.03 -3.35
N VAL A 156 -2.70 24.03 -2.51
CA VAL A 156 -2.77 24.50 -1.12
C VAL A 156 -1.73 25.62 -0.94
N PRO A 157 -2.13 26.88 -0.71
CA PRO A 157 -1.22 28.02 -0.69
C PRO A 157 -0.03 27.89 0.26
N GLU A 158 -0.23 27.27 1.42
CA GLU A 158 0.81 27.17 2.46
C GLU A 158 1.92 26.17 2.13
N PHE A 159 1.67 25.22 1.20
CA PHE A 159 2.66 24.21 0.83
C PHE A 159 3.92 24.83 0.23
N ALA A 160 3.81 25.96 -0.46
CA ALA A 160 4.97 26.66 -1.00
C ALA A 160 5.98 27.05 0.10
N SER A 161 5.50 27.70 1.17
CA SER A 161 6.35 28.09 2.30
C SER A 161 6.84 26.88 3.10
N LEU A 162 6.01 25.84 3.23
CA LEU A 162 6.40 24.59 3.89
C LEU A 162 7.57 23.93 3.16
N PHE A 163 7.47 23.72 1.84
CA PHE A 163 8.53 23.07 1.08
C PHE A 163 9.77 23.96 0.96
N GLU A 164 9.61 25.28 0.89
CA GLU A 164 10.73 26.24 0.99
C GLU A 164 11.50 26.04 2.31
N GLU A 165 10.81 25.95 3.45
CA GLU A 165 11.45 25.70 4.75
C GLU A 165 12.16 24.34 4.79
N LEU A 166 11.51 23.27 4.31
CA LEU A 166 12.07 21.92 4.31
C LEU A 166 13.33 21.82 3.45
N VAL A 167 13.33 22.46 2.27
CA VAL A 167 14.47 22.44 1.34
C VAL A 167 15.59 23.35 1.81
N ILE A 168 15.31 24.62 2.15
CA ILE A 168 16.35 25.60 2.46
C ILE A 168 16.90 25.40 3.88
N THR A 169 16.01 25.28 4.86
CA THR A 169 16.41 25.32 6.28
C THR A 169 16.84 23.94 6.76
N LYS A 170 16.13 22.88 6.35
CA LYS A 170 16.40 21.50 6.80
C LYS A 170 17.24 20.69 5.82
N ASN A 171 17.52 21.21 4.61
CA ASN A 171 18.30 20.52 3.58
C ASN A 171 17.74 19.12 3.25
N ILE A 172 16.41 19.02 3.15
CA ILE A 172 15.69 17.80 2.79
C ILE A 172 15.59 17.69 1.27
N ASN A 173 15.76 16.47 0.76
CA ASN A 173 15.50 16.18 -0.66
C ASN A 173 13.99 16.06 -0.90
N VAL A 174 13.45 16.91 -1.77
CA VAL A 174 12.04 17.01 -2.11
C VAL A 174 11.87 16.79 -3.62
N SER A 175 11.02 15.84 -3.99
CA SER A 175 10.62 15.60 -5.38
C SER A 175 9.11 15.71 -5.53
N LEU A 176 8.62 16.71 -6.24
CA LEU A 176 7.18 16.96 -6.36
C LEU A 176 6.73 16.93 -7.83
N ILE A 177 5.65 16.21 -8.08
CA ILE A 177 4.94 16.20 -9.35
C ILE A 177 3.67 17.02 -9.18
N ILE A 178 3.54 18.09 -9.97
CA ILE A 178 2.44 19.05 -9.87
C ILE A 178 1.58 18.92 -11.12
N LYS A 179 0.25 18.84 -10.94
CA LYS A 179 -0.67 18.88 -12.08
C LYS A 179 -0.58 20.23 -12.79
N LYS A 180 -0.58 20.24 -14.13
CA LYS A 180 -0.45 21.47 -14.92
C LYS A 180 -1.46 22.57 -14.52
N ASP A 181 -2.72 22.20 -14.33
CA ASP A 181 -3.78 23.14 -13.89
C ASP A 181 -3.51 23.78 -12.52
N VAL A 182 -2.86 23.03 -11.62
CA VAL A 182 -2.44 23.55 -10.30
C VAL A 182 -1.34 24.57 -10.52
N LEU A 183 -0.29 24.20 -11.25
CA LEU A 183 0.84 25.08 -11.56
C LEU A 183 0.39 26.40 -12.20
N ASP A 184 -0.60 26.35 -13.09
CA ASP A 184 -1.11 27.54 -13.77
C ASP A 184 -1.88 28.47 -12.81
N LYS A 185 -2.55 27.92 -11.79
CA LYS A 185 -3.25 28.68 -10.73
C LYS A 185 -2.34 29.29 -9.67
N ILE A 186 -1.11 28.77 -9.51
CA ILE A 186 -0.15 29.32 -8.55
C ILE A 186 0.13 30.79 -8.91
N SER A 187 0.09 31.66 -7.89
CA SER A 187 0.36 33.09 -8.05
C SER A 187 1.78 33.34 -8.56
N SER A 188 2.02 34.48 -9.20
CA SER A 188 3.36 34.87 -9.65
C SER A 188 4.38 34.93 -8.49
N GLU A 189 3.93 35.33 -7.31
CA GLU A 189 4.74 35.38 -6.09
C GLU A 189 5.21 34.00 -5.65
N ILE A 190 4.30 33.02 -5.63
CA ILE A 190 4.64 31.64 -5.27
C ILE A 190 5.49 31.00 -6.38
N LYS A 191 5.20 31.27 -7.65
CA LYS A 191 6.05 30.84 -8.77
C LYS A 191 7.46 31.38 -8.63
N GLN A 192 7.63 32.65 -8.23
CA GLN A 192 8.95 33.24 -8.01
C GLN A 192 9.67 32.53 -6.86
N LYS A 193 9.01 32.29 -5.72
CA LYS A 193 9.59 31.50 -4.61
C LYS A 193 10.08 30.14 -5.07
N ILE A 194 9.27 29.44 -5.85
CA ILE A 194 9.63 28.13 -6.43
C ILE A 194 10.87 28.26 -7.33
N LEU A 195 10.93 29.29 -8.19
CA LEU A 195 12.08 29.55 -9.06
C LEU A 195 13.34 29.87 -8.25
N ASP A 196 13.21 30.61 -7.15
CA ASP A 196 14.33 30.99 -6.28
C ASP A 196 14.97 29.75 -5.62
N ILE A 197 14.16 28.74 -5.29
CA ILE A 197 14.65 27.46 -4.76
C ILE A 197 14.98 26.41 -5.83
N ASN A 198 14.62 26.63 -7.10
CA ASN A 198 14.83 25.64 -8.17
C ASN A 198 16.32 25.37 -8.43
N ASN A 199 17.20 26.29 -8.06
CA ASN A 199 18.66 26.09 -8.14
C ASN A 199 19.21 25.24 -6.98
N ASN A 200 18.39 24.88 -5.99
CA ASN A 200 18.79 24.03 -4.88
C ASN A 200 18.77 22.56 -5.34
N PRO A 201 19.89 21.82 -5.21
CA PRO A 201 19.94 20.41 -5.61
C PRO A 201 18.98 19.50 -4.80
N GLY A 202 18.48 19.98 -3.66
CA GLY A 202 17.49 19.31 -2.83
C GLY A 202 16.06 19.41 -3.35
N LEU A 203 15.79 20.13 -4.45
CA LEU A 203 14.45 20.23 -5.03
C LEU A 203 14.40 19.69 -6.46
N ASN A 204 13.47 18.78 -6.71
CA ASN A 204 13.15 18.26 -8.04
C ASN A 204 11.67 18.51 -8.33
N LEU A 205 11.37 19.32 -9.33
CA LEU A 205 10.00 19.62 -9.73
C LEU A 205 9.67 19.00 -11.08
N TYR A 206 8.47 18.44 -11.14
CA TYR A 206 7.94 17.85 -12.34
C TYR A 206 6.52 18.37 -12.59
N VAL A 207 6.14 18.49 -13.85
CA VAL A 207 4.79 18.79 -14.29
C VAL A 207 4.20 17.61 -15.02
N ILE A 208 2.92 17.35 -14.78
CA ILE A 208 2.15 16.32 -15.50
C ILE A 208 0.83 16.90 -15.98
N GLU A 209 0.46 16.54 -17.21
CA GLU A 209 -0.75 16.99 -17.89
C GLU A 209 -1.94 16.04 -17.65
N ASP A 210 -1.66 14.80 -17.23
CA ASP A 210 -2.66 13.78 -16.97
C ASP A 210 -3.63 14.17 -15.85
N ASP A 211 -4.85 13.61 -15.91
CA ASP A 211 -5.84 13.80 -14.87
C ASP A 211 -5.53 12.91 -13.66
N ILE A 212 -4.78 13.47 -12.71
CA ILE A 212 -4.43 12.80 -11.46
C ILE A 212 -5.61 12.89 -10.47
N LYS A 213 -6.12 11.73 -10.03
CA LYS A 213 -7.19 11.59 -9.02
C LYS A 213 -6.71 11.16 -7.64
N ILE A 214 -5.41 11.27 -7.39
CA ILE A 214 -4.79 10.91 -6.11
C ILE A 214 -3.76 11.97 -5.70
N ALA A 215 -3.87 12.47 -4.48
CA ALA A 215 -2.81 13.23 -3.85
C ALA A 215 -2.06 12.30 -2.92
N PHE A 216 -0.73 12.29 -3.00
CA PHE A 216 0.03 11.43 -2.11
C PHE A 216 1.42 11.96 -1.83
N THR A 217 1.95 11.53 -0.70
CA THR A 217 3.33 11.77 -0.31
C THR A 217 3.91 10.48 0.26
N VAL A 218 5.15 10.19 -0.10
CA VAL A 218 5.95 9.12 0.50
C VAL A 218 7.28 9.71 0.97
N THR A 219 7.71 9.29 2.15
CA THR A 219 8.94 9.72 2.81
C THR A 219 9.79 8.52 3.18
N ASP A 220 10.87 8.74 3.94
CA ASP A 220 11.69 7.67 4.49
C ASP A 220 11.00 6.83 5.57
N TYR A 221 9.89 7.32 6.16
CA TYR A 221 9.25 6.63 7.29
C TYR A 221 7.71 6.55 7.24
N PHE A 222 7.06 7.24 6.30
CA PHE A 222 5.62 7.10 6.10
C PHE A 222 5.21 7.35 4.64
N MET A 223 4.01 6.88 4.30
CA MET A 223 3.26 7.33 3.14
C MET A 223 1.89 7.85 3.58
N SER A 224 1.35 8.79 2.82
CA SER A 224 0.04 9.44 2.98
C SER A 224 -0.65 9.44 1.61
N LEU A 225 -1.96 9.15 1.60
CA LEU A 225 -2.79 8.98 0.41
C LEU A 225 -4.16 9.64 0.64
N GLY A 226 -4.40 10.73 -0.09
CA GLY A 226 -5.71 11.35 -0.23
C GLY A 226 -6.28 11.15 -1.62
N PHE A 227 -7.59 11.05 -1.73
CA PHE A 227 -8.27 10.79 -3.00
C PHE A 227 -9.34 11.84 -3.29
N PHE A 228 -9.73 11.90 -4.56
CA PHE A 228 -10.98 12.53 -4.93
C PHE A 228 -12.13 11.55 -4.66
N ARG A 229 -13.29 12.09 -4.29
CA ARG A 229 -14.52 11.30 -4.22
C ARG A 229 -15.08 11.09 -5.63
N GLN A 230 -16.04 10.18 -5.75
CA GLN A 230 -16.73 9.88 -7.01
C GLN A 230 -17.44 11.11 -7.62
N ASP A 231 -17.73 12.15 -6.82
CA ASP A 231 -18.30 13.42 -7.29
C ASP A 231 -17.25 14.39 -7.89
N GLY A 232 -15.97 14.02 -7.90
CA GLY A 232 -14.86 14.80 -8.41
C GLY A 232 -14.32 15.87 -7.45
N VAL A 233 -14.79 15.90 -6.20
CA VAL A 233 -14.25 16.79 -5.15
C VAL A 233 -13.15 16.07 -4.37
N TYR A 234 -12.03 16.75 -4.13
CA TYR A 234 -10.96 16.21 -3.28
C TYR A 234 -11.44 16.08 -1.84
N ASP A 235 -11.23 14.91 -1.23
CA ASP A 235 -11.55 14.70 0.18
C ASP A 235 -10.40 15.20 1.06
N TYR A 236 -10.57 16.41 1.60
CA TYR A 236 -9.64 16.99 2.58
C TYR A 236 -9.76 16.39 3.98
N SER A 237 -10.82 15.62 4.25
CA SER A 237 -11.19 15.16 5.59
C SER A 237 -10.72 13.75 5.92
N ASN A 238 -10.14 13.04 4.95
CA ASN A 238 -9.60 11.69 5.13
C ASN A 238 -8.21 11.56 4.49
N ASP A 239 -7.30 10.93 5.22
CA ASP A 239 -5.97 10.58 4.72
C ASP A 239 -5.62 9.16 5.17
N LEU A 240 -5.19 8.32 4.23
CA LEU A 240 -4.74 6.96 4.52
C LEU A 240 -3.22 6.94 4.70
N ILE A 241 -2.78 6.66 5.92
CA ILE A 241 -1.38 6.73 6.32
C ILE A 241 -0.82 5.33 6.57
N ASN A 242 0.37 5.04 6.08
CA ASN A 242 1.08 3.79 6.36
C ASN A 242 2.53 4.08 6.77
N TYR A 243 3.02 3.37 7.78
CA TYR A 243 4.38 3.52 8.32
C TYR A 243 5.27 2.29 8.07
N ASN A 244 4.72 1.22 7.52
CA ASN A 244 5.45 -0.02 7.29
C ASN A 244 6.22 0.03 5.97
N GLU A 245 7.34 -0.71 5.93
CA GLU A 245 8.25 -0.72 4.78
C GLU A 245 7.56 -1.13 3.47
N LYS A 246 6.65 -2.12 3.52
CA LYS A 246 5.85 -2.53 2.34
C LYS A 246 4.98 -1.38 1.82
N GLY A 247 4.34 -0.62 2.72
CA GLY A 247 3.53 0.54 2.33
C GLY A 247 4.40 1.62 1.70
N ILE A 248 5.50 2.00 2.36
CA ILE A 248 6.45 2.99 1.82
C ILE A 248 6.99 2.55 0.45
N ALA A 249 7.30 1.26 0.26
CA ALA A 249 7.70 0.72 -1.03
C ALA A 249 6.58 0.84 -2.09
N TRP A 250 5.33 0.55 -1.73
CA TRP A 250 4.16 0.76 -2.59
C TRP A 250 4.03 2.23 -3.03
N GLY A 251 4.18 3.17 -2.09
CA GLY A 251 4.15 4.61 -2.37
C GLY A 251 5.28 5.08 -3.28
N ASN A 252 6.50 4.54 -3.11
CA ASN A 252 7.63 4.82 -4.00
C ASN A 252 7.39 4.26 -5.42
N GLU A 253 6.83 3.06 -5.56
CA GLU A 253 6.45 2.53 -6.88
C GLU A 253 5.39 3.41 -7.55
N LEU A 254 4.43 3.92 -6.79
CA LEU A 254 3.42 4.87 -7.30
C LEU A 254 4.07 6.18 -7.76
N PHE A 255 5.00 6.73 -6.99
CA PHE A 255 5.75 7.92 -7.39
C PHE A 255 6.49 7.70 -8.70
N GLU A 256 7.22 6.60 -8.84
CA GLU A 256 7.96 6.30 -10.08
C GLU A 256 7.03 6.09 -11.28
N TYR A 257 5.82 5.56 -11.08
CA TYR A 257 4.82 5.47 -12.13
C TYR A 257 4.47 6.87 -12.68
N TYR A 258 4.15 7.83 -11.80
CA TYR A 258 3.83 9.20 -12.21
C TYR A 258 5.05 9.96 -12.73
N ARG A 259 6.22 9.79 -12.11
CA ARG A 259 7.46 10.48 -12.52
C ARG A 259 7.85 10.15 -13.95
N ARG A 260 7.62 8.92 -14.41
CA ARG A 260 7.89 8.50 -15.80
C ARG A 260 6.97 9.17 -16.83
N ALA A 261 5.77 9.59 -16.42
CA ALA A 261 4.82 10.31 -17.27
C ALA A 261 5.01 11.84 -17.18
N ALA A 262 5.67 12.33 -16.13
CA ALA A 262 5.89 13.75 -15.89
C ALA A 262 7.14 14.29 -16.61
N LYS A 263 7.16 15.60 -16.85
CA LYS A 263 8.28 16.36 -17.42
C LYS A 263 8.96 17.17 -16.32
N ILE A 264 10.29 17.22 -16.30
CA ILE A 264 11.03 18.09 -15.38
C ILE A 264 10.75 19.57 -15.72
N ILE A 265 10.70 20.43 -14.69
CA ILE A 265 10.51 21.89 -14.81
C ILE A 265 11.83 22.61 -14.56
#